data_AF-A0A958LCY9-F1
#
_entry.id   AF-A0A958LCY9-F1
#
_cell.length_a   1.000
_cell.length_b   1.000
_cell.length_c   1.000
_cell.angle_alpha   90.00
_cell.angle_beta   90.00
_cell.angle_gamma   90.00
#
_symmetry.space_group_name_H-M   'P 1'
#
loop_
_entity.id
_entity.type
_entity.pdbx_description
1 polymer ?
#
loop_
_entity_poly.entity_id
_entity_poly.type
_entity_poly.pdbx_seq_one_letter_code
_entity_poly.pdbx_strand_id
1 'polypeptide(L)'
;GELAARRVLRELRKEIVTGLILGLLFGLLLASAAFVMFGREDLSMIVGCSIATTMTLATMWGTVLPLLFQRFGVDPAVASGPLVTTSTDLLSITVYFTVAALLLGNL
;
A
#
# COMPACT_ATOMS: atom_id res chain seq x y z
N GLY A 1 -1.65 -25.30 -12.83
CA GLY A 1 -3.11 -25.32 -12.64
C GLY A 1 -3.48 -24.88 -11.25
N GLU A 2 -3.32 -25.75 -10.24
CA GLU A 2 -3.87 -25.50 -8.90
C GLU A 2 -2.80 -25.21 -7.81
N LEU A 3 -1.65 -25.88 -7.89
CA LEU A 3 -0.53 -25.69 -6.95
C LEU A 3 0.04 -24.25 -7.00
N ALA A 4 0.10 -23.65 -8.19
CA ALA A 4 0.55 -22.27 -8.38
C ALA A 4 -0.41 -21.26 -7.73
N ALA A 5 -1.72 -21.44 -7.87
CA ALA A 5 -2.72 -20.56 -7.27
C ALA A 5 -2.70 -20.63 -5.73
N ARG A 6 -2.55 -21.85 -5.17
CA ARG A 6 -2.39 -22.03 -3.72
C ARG A 6 -1.11 -21.37 -3.18
N ARG A 7 -0.01 -21.42 -3.94
CA ARG A 7 1.23 -20.73 -3.58
C ARG A 7 1.06 -19.22 -3.57
N VAL A 8 0.46 -18.63 -4.62
CA VAL A 8 0.18 -17.19 -4.69
C VAL A 8 -0.70 -16.75 -3.53
N LEU A 9 -1.80 -17.46 -3.24
CA LEU A 9 -2.68 -17.12 -2.13
C LEU A 9 -1.95 -17.18 -0.77
N ARG A 10 -1.05 -18.15 -0.59
CA ARG A 10 -0.23 -18.26 0.62
C ARG A 10 0.74 -17.09 0.76
N GLU A 11 1.39 -16.66 -0.32
CA GLU A 11 2.29 -15.50 -0.29
C GLU A 11 1.51 -14.20 -0.05
N LEU A 12 0.39 -13.98 -0.74
CA LEU A 12 -0.47 -12.81 -0.52
C LEU A 12 -0.94 -12.68 0.93
N ARG A 13 -1.29 -13.80 1.58
CA ARG A 13 -1.64 -13.78 3.01
C ARG A 13 -0.50 -13.30 3.89
N LYS A 14 0.73 -13.73 3.61
CA LYS A 14 1.91 -13.24 4.34
C LYS A 14 2.13 -11.76 4.08
N GLU A 15 2.04 -11.32 2.82
CA GLU A 15 2.23 -9.92 2.44
C GLU A 15 1.18 -8.98 3.06
N ILE A 16 -0.07 -9.43 3.19
CA ILE A 16 -1.11 -8.69 3.91
C ILE A 16 -0.74 -8.53 5.39
N VAL A 17 -0.29 -9.60 6.04
CA VAL A 17 0.11 -9.54 7.46
C VAL A 17 1.33 -8.64 7.65
N THR A 18 2.36 -8.80 6.82
CA THR A 18 3.54 -7.93 6.83
C THR A 18 3.16 -6.48 6.59
N GLY A 19 2.32 -6.22 5.58
CA GLY A 19 1.84 -4.90 5.22
C GLY A 19 1.00 -4.25 6.31
N LEU A 20 0.15 -5.01 7.00
CA LEU A 20 -0.64 -4.53 8.12
C LEU A 20 0.24 -4.18 9.33
N ILE A 21 1.22 -5.03 9.66
CA ILE A 21 2.16 -4.77 10.76
C ILE A 21 2.97 -3.51 10.49
N LEU A 22 3.59 -3.43 9.31
CA LEU A 22 4.38 -2.25 8.92
C LEU A 22 3.49 -1.00 8.80
N GLY A 23 2.29 -1.16 8.22
CA GLY A 23 1.33 -0.09 8.06
C GLY A 23 0.86 0.49 9.39
N LEU A 24 0.54 -0.34 10.38
CA LEU A 24 0.16 0.12 11.71
C LEU A 24 1.35 0.77 12.44
N LEU A 25 2.54 0.16 12.35
CA LEU A 25 3.75 0.68 12.99
C LEU A 25 4.14 2.06 12.44
N PHE A 26 4.29 2.16 11.11
CA PHE A 26 4.65 3.43 10.48
C PHE A 26 3.49 4.43 10.46
N GLY A 27 2.25 3.96 10.34
CA GLY A 27 1.07 4.81 10.40
C GLY A 27 0.94 5.49 11.76
N LEU A 28 1.09 4.76 12.86
CA LEU A 28 1.07 5.34 14.20
C LEU A 28 2.26 6.28 14.44
N LEU A 29 3.46 5.87 14.02
CA LEU A 29 4.67 6.67 14.15
C LEU A 29 4.51 8.01 13.41
N LEU A 30 4.11 7.99 12.14
CA LEU A 30 3.99 9.19 11.32
C LEU A 30 2.77 10.04 11.68
N ALA A 31 1.66 9.44 12.14
CA ALA A 31 0.54 10.20 12.70
C ALA A 31 0.96 10.96 13.96
N SER A 32 1.70 10.32 14.86
CA SER A 32 2.20 10.97 16.07
C SER A 32 3.18 12.10 15.74
N ALA A 33 4.08 11.88 14.77
CA ALA A 33 5.01 12.91 14.30
C ALA A 33 4.25 14.09 13.66
N ALA A 34 3.24 13.82 12.83
CA ALA A 34 2.40 14.85 12.23
C ALA A 34 1.64 15.66 13.29
N PHE A 35 1.12 15.00 14.34
CA PHE A 35 0.44 15.68 15.42
C PHE A 35 1.37 16.61 16.19
N VAL A 36 2.58 16.14 16.54
CA VAL A 36 3.59 16.96 17.22
C VAL A 36 4.05 18.14 16.36
N MET A 37 4.19 17.94 15.05
CA MET A 37 4.71 18.96 14.14
C MET A 37 3.67 20.04 13.77
N PHE A 38 2.41 19.65 13.59
CA PHE A 38 1.38 20.54 13.06
C PHE A 38 0.24 20.85 14.04
N GLY A 39 0.12 20.13 15.15
CA GLY A 39 -0.94 20.32 16.15
C GLY A 39 -2.35 20.06 15.63
N ARG A 40 -2.48 19.36 14.49
CA ARG A 40 -3.72 19.16 13.74
C ARG A 40 -4.14 17.70 13.74
N GLU A 41 -5.21 17.39 14.47
CA GLU A 41 -5.74 16.03 14.59
C GLU A 41 -6.21 15.47 13.25
N ASP A 42 -6.90 16.30 12.46
CA ASP A 42 -7.39 15.96 11.12
C ASP A 42 -6.26 15.52 10.18
N LEU A 43 -5.20 16.32 10.08
CA LEU A 43 -4.02 16.00 9.29
C LEU A 43 -3.35 14.71 9.78
N SER A 44 -3.26 14.54 11.10
CA SER A 44 -2.58 13.40 11.72
C SER A 44 -3.31 12.08 11.44
N MET A 45 -4.64 12.10 11.52
CA MET A 45 -5.48 10.94 11.15
C MET A 45 -5.38 10.63 9.66
N ILE A 46 -5.40 11.66 8.79
CA ILE A 46 -5.21 11.49 7.35
C ILE A 46 -3.87 10.82 7.06
N VAL A 47 -2.77 11.31 7.63
CA VAL A 47 -1.42 10.74 7.43
C VAL A 47 -1.37 9.29 7.94
N GLY A 48 -1.83 9.03 9.17
CA GLY A 48 -1.79 7.71 9.76
C GLY A 48 -2.57 6.67 8.98
N CYS A 49 -3.84 6.96 8.67
CA CYS A 49 -4.70 6.07 7.90
C CYS A 49 -4.18 5.86 6.47
N SER A 50 -3.63 6.90 5.85
CA SER A 50 -3.03 6.80 4.51
C SER A 50 -1.84 5.86 4.54
N ILE A 51 -0.87 6.07 5.43
CA ILE A 51 0.33 5.22 5.52
C ILE A 51 -0.02 3.76 5.85
N ALA A 52 -0.95 3.53 6.77
CA ALA A 52 -1.37 2.17 7.10
C ALA A 52 -1.97 1.43 5.89
N THR A 53 -2.83 2.14 5.14
CA THR A 53 -3.50 1.59 3.96
C THR A 53 -2.51 1.39 2.81
N THR A 54 -1.65 2.38 2.54
CA THR A 54 -0.68 2.31 1.43
C THR A 54 0.39 1.27 1.65
N MET A 55 0.91 1.11 2.87
CA MET A 55 1.87 0.04 3.18
C MET A 55 1.25 -1.35 2.94
N THR A 56 0.01 -1.56 3.37
CA THR A 56 -0.70 -2.83 3.16
C THR A 56 -0.93 -3.11 1.67
N LEU A 57 -1.32 -2.08 0.91
CA LEU A 57 -1.52 -2.22 -0.54
C LEU A 57 -0.19 -2.43 -1.28
N ALA A 58 0.87 -1.74 -0.88
CA ALA A 58 2.18 -1.80 -1.54
C ALA A 58 2.84 -3.18 -1.41
N THR A 59 2.78 -3.83 -0.24
CA THR A 59 3.32 -5.19 -0.05
C THR A 59 2.60 -6.20 -0.93
N MET A 60 1.26 -6.10 -1.04
CA MET A 60 0.49 -6.90 -1.99
C MET A 60 0.87 -6.59 -3.43
N TRP A 61 1.02 -5.32 -3.78
CA TRP A 61 1.31 -4.87 -5.15
C TRP A 61 2.66 -5.39 -5.66
N GLY A 62 3.65 -5.47 -4.79
CA GLY A 62 4.96 -6.07 -5.09
C GLY A 62 4.88 -7.52 -5.56
N THR A 63 3.84 -8.25 -5.15
CA THR A 63 3.58 -9.63 -5.60
C THR A 63 2.60 -9.71 -6.76
N VAL A 64 1.52 -8.91 -6.72
CA VAL A 64 0.45 -8.95 -7.73
C VAL A 64 0.90 -8.40 -9.08
N LEU A 65 1.63 -7.28 -9.10
CA LEU A 65 1.99 -6.61 -10.34
C LEU A 65 2.86 -7.49 -11.25
N PRO A 66 3.96 -8.14 -10.78
CA PRO A 66 4.76 -9.00 -11.64
C PRO A 66 3.97 -10.22 -12.18
N LEU A 67 3.09 -10.81 -11.36
CA LEU A 67 2.22 -11.93 -11.77
C LEU A 67 1.21 -11.52 -12.83
N LEU A 68 0.69 -10.29 -12.73
CA LEU A 68 -0.22 -9.72 -13.72
C LEU A 68 0.51 -9.52 -15.05
N PHE A 69 1.73 -8.97 -15.03
CA PHE A 69 2.56 -8.79 -16.21
C PHE A 69 2.92 -10.11 -16.88
N GLN A 70 3.25 -11.14 -16.09
CA GLN A 70 3.46 -12.50 -16.60
C GLN A 70 2.24 -13.00 -17.39
N ARG A 71 1.03 -12.71 -16.91
CA ARG A 71 -0.22 -13.11 -17.57
C ARG A 71 -0.46 -12.37 -18.88
N PHE A 72 0.04 -11.14 -19.00
CA PHE A 72 0.02 -10.37 -20.24
C PHE A 72 1.19 -10.67 -21.19
N GLY A 73 2.05 -11.64 -20.85
CA GLY A 73 3.21 -12.01 -21.66
C GLY A 73 4.38 -11.04 -21.58
N VAL A 74 4.36 -10.11 -20.61
CA VAL A 74 5.47 -9.19 -20.34
C VAL A 74 6.39 -9.82 -19.31
N ASP A 75 7.70 -9.69 -19.51
CA ASP A 75 8.72 -10.24 -18.61
C ASP A 75 8.57 -9.64 -17.19
N PRO A 76 8.28 -10.46 -16.16
CA PRO A 76 8.16 -10.02 -14.78
C PRO A 76 9.43 -9.34 -14.24
N ALA A 77 10.61 -9.66 -14.77
CA ALA A 77 11.86 -9.03 -14.36
C ALA A 77 11.85 -7.52 -14.68
N VAL A 78 11.25 -7.13 -15.82
CA VAL A 78 11.09 -5.73 -16.21
C VAL A 78 10.09 -5.01 -15.30
N ALA A 79 9.03 -5.71 -14.86
CA ALA A 79 8.02 -5.15 -13.97
C ALA A 79 8.55 -4.93 -12.54
N SER A 80 9.42 -5.81 -12.04
CA SER A 80 9.92 -5.78 -10.65
C SER A 80 10.81 -4.57 -10.30
N GLY A 81 11.22 -3.79 -11.30
CA GLY A 81 12.04 -2.59 -11.13
C GLY A 81 11.21 -1.29 -11.03
N PRO A 82 11.51 -0.26 -11.83
CA PRO A 82 10.87 1.07 -11.75
C PRO A 82 9.34 1.08 -11.85
N LEU A 83 8.74 0.05 -12.45
CA LEU A 83 7.29 -0.04 -12.64
C LEU A 83 6.53 -0.34 -11.34
N VAL A 84 7.08 -1.20 -10.47
CA VAL A 84 6.48 -1.44 -9.14
C VAL A 84 6.48 -0.15 -8.35
N THR A 85 7.61 0.56 -8.27
CA THR A 85 7.72 1.78 -7.46
C THR A 85 6.83 2.90 -7.99
N THR A 86 6.82 3.16 -9.30
CA THR A 86 5.91 4.16 -9.89
C THR A 86 4.43 3.81 -9.68
N SER A 87 4.08 2.53 -9.79
CA SER A 87 2.70 2.10 -9.51
C SER A 87 2.35 2.29 -8.03
N THR A 88 3.26 1.98 -7.11
CA THR A 88 3.04 2.22 -5.68
C THR A 88 2.98 3.71 -5.34
N ASP A 89 3.71 4.56 -6.05
CA ASP A 89 3.62 6.02 -5.89
C ASP A 89 2.22 6.51 -6.26
N LEU A 90 1.69 6.08 -7.42
CA LEU A 90 0.34 6.42 -7.86
C LEU A 90 -0.73 5.89 -6.89
N LEU A 91 -0.58 4.65 -6.42
CA LEU A 91 -1.46 4.07 -5.40
C LEU A 91 -1.40 4.89 -4.11
N SER A 92 -0.21 5.32 -3.68
CA SER A 92 -0.04 6.05 -2.43
C SER A 92 -0.71 7.42 -2.46
N ILE A 93 -0.56 8.15 -3.57
CA ILE A 93 -1.20 9.44 -3.79
C ILE A 93 -2.72 9.28 -3.86
N THR A 94 -3.20 8.27 -4.58
CA THR A 94 -4.65 7.99 -4.71
C THR A 94 -5.27 7.69 -3.34
N VAL A 95 -4.63 6.84 -2.55
CA VAL A 95 -5.09 6.50 -1.20
C VAL A 95 -5.05 7.72 -0.29
N TYR A 96 -3.98 8.52 -0.32
CA TYR A 96 -3.86 9.72 0.49
C TYR A 96 -5.02 10.70 0.22
N PHE A 97 -5.28 11.02 -1.05
CA PHE A 97 -6.38 11.92 -1.40
C PHE A 97 -7.75 11.32 -1.11
N THR A 98 -7.92 10.00 -1.27
CA THR A 98 -9.17 9.31 -0.93
C THR A 98 -9.44 9.38 0.58
N VAL A 99 -8.45 9.07 1.40
CA VAL A 99 -8.55 9.16 2.87
C VAL A 99 -8.81 10.60 3.30
N ALA A 100 -8.10 11.57 2.72
CA ALA A 100 -8.34 12.99 2.98
C ALA A 100 -9.77 13.41 2.62
N ALA A 101 -10.27 13.02 1.45
CA ALA A 101 -11.62 13.36 1.03
C ALA A 101 -12.69 12.72 1.94
N LEU A 102 -12.50 11.45 2.35
CA LEU A 102 -13.41 10.77 3.28
C LEU A 102 -13.43 11.42 4.67
N LEU A 103 -12.27 11.76 5.22
CA LEU A 103 -12.15 12.32 6.57
C LEU A 103 -12.52 13.80 6.65
N LEU A 104 -12.30 14.56 5.58
CA LEU A 104 -12.71 15.97 5.49
C LEU A 104 -14.18 16.15 5.08
N GLY A 105 -14.90 15.05 4.75
CA GLY A 105 -16.31 15.10 4.36
C GLY A 105 -16.55 15.65 2.96
N ASN A 106 -15.60 15.45 2.06
CA ASN A 106 -15.59 15.95 0.68
C ASN A 106 -15.98 14.89 -0.37
N LEU A 107 -16.57 13.78 0.08
CA LEU A 107 -17.16 12.68 -0.70
C LEU A 107 -18.59 12.45 -0.22
#